data_AF-J7L7Y1-F1
#
_entry.id   AF-J7L7Y1-F1
#
_cell.length_a   1.000
_cell.length_b   1.000
_cell.length_c   1.000
_cell.angle_alpha   90.00
_cell.angle_beta   90.00
_cell.angle_gamma   90.00
#
_symmetry.space_group_name_H-M   'P 1'
#
loop_
_entity.id
_entity.type
_entity.pdbx_description
1 polymer ?
#
loop_
_entity_poly.entity_id
_entity_poly.type
_entity_poly.pdbx_seq_one_letter_code
_entity_poly.pdbx_strand_id
1 'polypeptide(L)'
;MEAAIAAVHASSEVSDRAGPVRIAVLYLWLERLVPTAPVRLARVVAVARAYGAERGAALLDELGRRHRWGDDPLVRRRERVVRAHLSEMVGDTGAAEVLYREAAALGANRVEGRYLLERADRLR
;
A
#
# COMPACT_ATOMS: atom_id res chain seq x y z
N MET A 1 -7.28 -7.65 -5.85
CA MET A 1 -6.33 -6.55 -5.55
C MET A 1 -6.71 -5.29 -6.29
N GLU A 2 -7.08 -5.40 -7.56
CA GLU A 2 -7.64 -4.31 -8.36
C GLU A 2 -8.83 -3.62 -7.69
N ALA A 3 -9.75 -4.33 -7.02
CA ALA A 3 -10.92 -3.69 -6.41
C ALA A 3 -10.62 -2.67 -5.28
N ALA A 4 -9.62 -2.93 -4.42
CA ALA A 4 -9.26 -2.01 -3.33
C ALA A 4 -8.45 -0.81 -3.84
N ILE A 5 -7.60 -1.05 -4.85
CA ILE A 5 -6.83 -0.01 -5.53
C ILE A 5 -7.75 0.85 -6.42
N ALA A 6 -8.71 0.24 -7.11
CA ALA A 6 -9.74 0.90 -7.91
C ALA A 6 -10.69 1.71 -7.04
N ALA A 7 -11.11 1.23 -5.87
CA ALA A 7 -11.92 2.03 -4.93
C ALA A 7 -11.17 3.28 -4.42
N VAL A 8 -9.85 3.17 -4.23
CA VAL A 8 -8.98 4.28 -3.84
C VAL A 8 -8.71 5.23 -5.01
N HIS A 9 -8.65 4.75 -6.26
CA HIS A 9 -8.55 5.60 -7.45
C HIS A 9 -9.88 6.28 -7.83
N ALA A 10 -11.01 5.57 -7.74
CA ALA A 10 -12.35 6.11 -7.99
C ALA A 10 -12.74 7.20 -6.97
N SER A 11 -12.18 7.15 -5.76
CA SER A 11 -12.40 8.19 -4.76
C SER A 11 -11.46 9.40 -4.89
N SER A 12 -10.42 9.31 -5.74
CA SER A 12 -9.52 10.45 -6.02
C SER A 12 -10.17 11.52 -6.90
N GLU A 13 -11.33 11.25 -7.51
CA GLU A 13 -12.09 12.21 -8.33
C GLU A 13 -13.06 13.09 -7.50
N VAL A 14 -13.11 12.95 -6.17
CA VAL A 14 -13.98 13.77 -5.33
C VAL A 14 -13.16 14.88 -4.65
N SER A 15 -13.35 16.10 -5.15
CA SER A 15 -12.87 17.36 -4.56
C SER A 15 -13.57 17.63 -3.22
N ASP A 16 -13.15 16.92 -2.18
CA ASP A 16 -13.49 17.24 -0.79
C ASP A 16 -12.23 17.05 0.07
N ARG A 17 -11.86 18.09 0.83
CA ARG A 17 -10.74 18.02 1.80
C ARG A 17 -10.97 16.91 2.84
N ALA A 18 -12.23 16.48 3.06
CA ALA A 18 -12.57 15.36 3.93
C ALA A 18 -12.48 13.97 3.27
N GLY A 19 -12.30 13.88 1.95
CA GLY A 19 -12.31 12.63 1.19
C GLY A 19 -11.30 11.58 1.69
N PRO A 20 -10.00 11.93 1.81
CA PRO A 20 -8.97 10.99 2.30
C PRO A 20 -9.25 10.49 3.72
N VAL A 21 -9.66 11.38 4.63
CA VAL A 21 -9.99 11.05 6.02
C VAL A 21 -11.18 10.10 6.08
N ARG A 22 -12.24 10.36 5.31
CA ARG A 22 -13.42 9.48 5.22
C ARG A 22 -13.03 8.09 4.71
N ILE A 23 -12.19 7.99 3.68
CA ILE A 23 -11.70 6.70 3.15
C ILE A 23 -10.93 5.93 4.22
N ALA A 24 -10.06 6.60 4.99
CA ALA A 24 -9.33 5.95 6.08
C ALA A 24 -10.27 5.38 7.15
N VAL A 25 -11.35 6.09 7.50
CA VAL A 25 -12.39 5.61 8.42
C VAL A 25 -13.15 4.42 7.82
N LEU A 26 -13.51 4.46 6.54
CA LEU A 26 -14.18 3.34 5.87
C LEU A 26 -13.31 2.08 5.89
N TYR A 27 -12.01 2.19 5.65
CA TYR A 27 -11.09 1.06 5.74
C TYR A 27 -10.92 0.53 7.16
N LEU A 28 -10.97 1.38 8.19
CA LEU A 28 -10.99 0.93 9.58
C LEU A 28 -12.25 0.09 9.88
N TRP A 29 -13.42 0.51 9.40
CA TRP A 29 -14.65 -0.27 9.53
C TRP A 29 -14.60 -1.57 8.72
N LEU A 30 -14.12 -1.50 7.48
CA LEU A 30 -13.98 -2.67 6.62
C LEU A 30 -13.02 -3.70 7.22
N GLU A 31 -11.92 -3.28 7.85
CA GLU A 31 -11.00 -4.19 8.55
C GLU A 31 -11.69 -4.97 9.67
N ARG A 32 -12.63 -4.35 10.39
CA ARG A 32 -13.41 -5.03 11.44
C ARG A 32 -14.35 -6.09 10.88
N LEU A 33 -14.92 -5.84 9.71
CA LEU A 33 -15.83 -6.77 9.03
C LEU A 33 -15.07 -7.87 8.29
N VAL A 34 -13.93 -7.53 7.68
CA VAL A 34 -13.14 -8.39 6.80
C VAL A 34 -11.65 -8.27 7.19
N PRO A 35 -11.23 -8.96 8.27
CA PRO A 35 -9.90 -8.80 8.88
C PRO A 35 -8.79 -9.52 8.11
N THR A 36 -8.61 -9.17 6.84
CA THR A 36 -7.64 -9.78 5.92
C THR A 36 -6.42 -8.88 5.71
N ALA A 37 -5.28 -9.50 5.39
CA ALA A 37 -4.05 -8.77 5.07
C ALA A 37 -4.23 -7.71 3.95
N PRO A 38 -4.88 -8.00 2.80
CA PRO A 38 -5.12 -6.96 1.78
C PRO A 38 -5.95 -5.77 2.28
N VAL A 39 -6.95 -5.97 3.14
CA VAL A 39 -7.74 -4.85 3.70
C VAL A 39 -6.88 -4.00 4.64
N ARG A 40 -6.06 -4.62 5.49
CA ARG A 40 -5.10 -3.92 6.36
C ARG A 40 -4.10 -3.08 5.59
N LEU A 41 -3.53 -3.64 4.52
CA LEU A 41 -2.58 -2.95 3.66
C LEU A 41 -3.25 -1.77 2.92
N ALA A 42 -4.50 -1.93 2.49
CA ALA A 42 -5.26 -0.83 1.89
C ALA A 42 -5.58 0.28 2.92
N ARG A 43 -5.86 -0.08 4.18
CA ARG A 43 -6.02 0.88 5.28
C ARG A 43 -4.75 1.69 5.51
N VAL A 44 -3.57 1.07 5.44
CA VAL A 44 -2.27 1.79 5.54
C VAL A 44 -2.17 2.89 4.49
N VAL A 45 -2.46 2.57 3.23
CA VAL A 45 -2.41 3.55 2.14
C VAL A 45 -3.43 4.67 2.36
N ALA A 46 -4.64 4.34 2.81
CA ALA A 46 -5.65 5.35 3.12
C ALA A 46 -5.22 6.29 4.27
N VAL A 47 -4.63 5.74 5.34
CA VAL A 47 -4.09 6.52 6.46
C VAL A 47 -2.93 7.41 6.01
N ALA A 48 -2.04 6.90 5.16
CA ALA A 48 -0.94 7.68 4.60
C ALA A 48 -1.45 8.89 3.80
N ARG A 49 -2.46 8.69 2.96
CA ARG A 49 -3.07 9.77 2.17
C ARG A 49 -3.82 10.79 3.05
N ALA A 50 -4.47 10.33 4.11
CA ALA A 50 -5.27 11.18 4.99
C ALA A 50 -4.43 11.98 5.99
N TYR A 51 -3.36 11.38 6.51
CA TYR A 51 -2.64 11.92 7.66
C TYR A 51 -1.10 11.97 7.47
N GLY A 52 -0.60 11.66 6.28
CA GLY A 52 0.81 11.70 5.92
C GLY A 52 1.48 10.32 5.95
N ALA A 53 2.51 10.17 5.11
CA ALA A 53 3.22 8.90 4.89
C ALA A 53 3.83 8.32 6.18
N GLU A 54 4.32 9.16 7.10
CA GLU A 54 4.86 8.73 8.40
C GLU A 54 3.83 7.94 9.22
N ARG A 55 2.58 8.42 9.29
CA ARG A 55 1.50 7.72 10.00
C ARG A 55 1.11 6.41 9.30
N GLY A 56 1.17 6.40 7.97
CA GLY A 56 1.01 5.17 7.19
C GLY A 56 2.10 4.15 7.52
N ALA A 57 3.36 4.56 7.51
CA ALA A 57 4.50 3.70 7.79
C ALA A 57 4.44 3.13 9.22
N ALA A 58 4.13 3.97 10.22
CA ALA A 58 3.96 3.52 11.59
C ALA A 58 2.85 2.44 11.72
N LEU A 59 1.71 2.64 11.05
CA LEU A 59 0.63 1.66 11.02
C LEU A 59 1.04 0.36 10.30
N LEU A 60 1.82 0.47 9.22
CA LEU A 60 2.33 -0.69 8.49
C LEU A 60 3.22 -1.55 9.39
N ASP A 61 4.14 -0.92 10.13
CA ASP A 61 5.05 -1.60 11.05
C ASP A 61 4.32 -2.23 12.24
N GLU A 62 3.29 -1.56 12.76
CA GLU A 62 2.42 -2.12 13.81
C GLU A 62 1.72 -3.40 13.32
N LEU A 63 1.04 -3.31 12.17
CA LEU A 63 0.25 -4.42 11.64
C LEU A 63 1.13 -5.59 11.18
N GLY A 64 2.30 -5.29 10.60
CA GLY A 64 3.29 -6.30 10.20
C GLY A 64 3.77 -7.14 11.37
N ARG A 65 4.07 -6.50 12.52
CA ARG A 65 4.44 -7.20 13.75
C ARG A 65 3.27 -7.98 14.34
N ARG A 66 2.11 -7.32 14.47
CA ARG A 66 0.90 -7.92 15.08
C ARG A 66 0.44 -9.18 14.35
N HIS A 67 0.52 -9.18 13.02
CA HIS A 67 -0.01 -10.25 12.17
C HIS A 67 1.08 -11.15 11.56
N ARG A 68 2.34 -11.00 11.99
CA ARG A 68 3.49 -11.79 11.53
C ARG A 68 3.54 -11.92 10.01
N TRP A 69 3.40 -10.80 9.30
CA TRP A 69 3.43 -10.79 7.83
C TRP A 69 4.70 -11.38 7.25
N GLY A 70 5.78 -11.39 8.04
CA GLY A 70 7.03 -12.09 7.77
C GLY A 70 6.89 -13.59 7.49
N ASP A 71 5.77 -14.25 7.80
CA ASP A 71 5.58 -15.69 7.61
C ASP A 71 4.91 -16.04 6.26
N ASP A 72 4.08 -15.15 5.70
CA ASP A 72 3.37 -15.36 4.43
C ASP A 72 4.09 -14.65 3.24
N PRO A 73 4.62 -15.40 2.25
CA PRO A 73 5.31 -14.82 1.09
C PRO A 73 4.49 -13.80 0.31
N LEU A 74 3.19 -14.06 0.14
CA LEU A 74 2.28 -13.17 -0.60
C LEU A 74 2.07 -11.87 0.16
N VAL A 75 1.95 -11.94 1.49
CA VAL A 75 1.79 -10.73 2.33
C VAL A 75 3.09 -9.94 2.39
N ARG A 76 4.26 -10.59 2.56
CA ARG A 76 5.58 -9.93 2.51
C ARG A 76 5.79 -9.14 1.22
N ARG A 77 5.35 -9.71 0.09
CA ARG A 77 5.42 -9.05 -1.20
C ARG A 77 4.54 -7.80 -1.24
N ARG A 78 3.29 -7.91 -0.82
CA ARG A 78 2.34 -6.78 -0.81
C ARG A 78 2.76 -5.68 0.15
N GLU A 79 3.32 -6.04 1.30
CA GLU A 79 3.91 -5.10 2.25
C GLU A 79 5.01 -4.26 1.58
N ARG A 80 5.93 -4.87 0.83
CA ARG A 80 6.96 -4.14 0.07
C ARG A 80 6.40 -3.17 -0.95
N VAL A 81 5.34 -3.57 -1.67
CA VAL A 81 4.65 -2.66 -2.60
C VAL A 81 4.08 -1.45 -1.86
N VAL A 82 3.51 -1.63 -0.67
CA VAL A 82 3.02 -0.51 0.15
C VAL A 82 4.17 0.35 0.66
N ARG A 83 5.28 -0.22 1.15
CA ARG A 83 6.48 0.56 1.54
C ARG A 83 7.03 1.38 0.37
N ALA A 84 7.10 0.80 -0.82
CA ALA A 84 7.53 1.50 -2.03
C ALA A 84 6.64 2.71 -2.31
N HIS A 85 5.31 2.52 -2.24
CA HIS A 85 4.35 3.61 -2.42
C HIS A 85 4.51 4.73 -1.38
N LEU A 86 4.72 4.38 -0.11
CA LEU A 86 4.93 5.38 0.95
C LEU A 86 6.23 6.18 0.75
N SER A 87 7.29 5.52 0.27
CA SER A 87 8.57 6.17 -0.05
C SER A 87 8.40 7.15 -1.23
N GLU A 88 7.66 6.74 -2.25
CA GLU A 88 7.33 7.61 -3.38
C GLU A 88 6.51 8.85 -2.93
N MET A 89 5.56 8.69 -1.99
CA MET A 89 4.74 9.80 -1.48
C MET A 89 5.57 10.90 -0.80
N VAL A 90 6.73 10.56 -0.23
CA VAL A 90 7.64 11.53 0.41
C VAL A 90 8.77 11.99 -0.52
N GLY A 91 8.75 11.54 -1.79
CA GLY A 91 9.76 11.89 -2.79
C GLY A 91 11.06 11.08 -2.70
N ASP A 92 11.13 10.04 -1.87
CA ASP A 92 12.26 9.12 -1.82
C ASP A 92 12.15 8.08 -2.95
N THR A 93 12.42 8.53 -4.17
CA THR A 93 12.30 7.72 -5.38
C THR A 93 13.30 6.57 -5.42
N GLY A 94 14.49 6.75 -4.84
CA GLY A 94 15.52 5.72 -4.74
C GLY A 94 15.08 4.54 -3.85
N ALA A 95 14.54 4.82 -2.65
CA ALA A 95 13.99 3.78 -1.80
C ALA A 95 12.76 3.11 -2.46
N ALA A 96 11.89 3.89 -3.08
CA ALA A 96 10.72 3.36 -3.78
C ALA A 96 11.11 2.40 -4.93
N GLU A 97 12.08 2.78 -5.75
CA GLU A 97 12.61 1.97 -6.84
C GLU A 97 13.10 0.60 -6.34
N VAL A 98 13.95 0.59 -5.31
CA VAL A 98 14.50 -0.65 -4.73
C VAL A 98 13.38 -1.56 -4.24
N LEU A 99 12.44 -1.01 -3.47
CA LEU A 99 11.34 -1.77 -2.88
C LEU A 99 10.39 -2.35 -3.95
N TYR A 100 10.13 -1.63 -5.05
CA TYR A 100 9.34 -2.16 -6.15
C TYR A 100 10.05 -3.35 -6.84
N ARG A 101 11.37 -3.29 -7.02
CA ARG A 101 12.14 -4.42 -7.58
C ARG A 101 12.17 -5.63 -6.66
N GLU A 102 12.38 -5.42 -5.36
CA GLU A 102 12.29 -6.51 -4.38
C GLU A 102 10.90 -7.16 -4.40
N ALA A 103 9.83 -6.37 -4.47
CA ALA A 103 8.48 -6.89 -4.56
C ALA A 103 8.24 -7.70 -5.85
N ALA A 104 8.86 -7.32 -6.97
CA ALA A 104 8.83 -8.10 -8.21
C ALA A 104 9.56 -9.44 -8.06
N ALA A 105 10.70 -9.45 -7.34
CA ALA A 105 11.52 -10.64 -7.12
C ALA A 105 10.86 -11.71 -6.22
N LEU A 106 9.92 -11.33 -5.35
CA LEU A 106 9.24 -12.24 -4.41
C LEU A 106 8.14 -13.14 -5.03
N GLY A 107 8.08 -13.27 -6.35
CA GLY A 107 7.13 -14.17 -7.01
C GLY A 107 5.78 -13.52 -7.31
N ALA A 108 5.79 -12.38 -7.99
CA ALA A 108 4.60 -11.86 -8.65
C ALA A 108 4.20 -12.75 -9.84
N ASN A 109 2.92 -12.80 -10.20
CA ASN A 109 2.56 -13.31 -11.52
C ASN A 109 3.19 -12.42 -12.61
N ARG A 110 3.32 -12.90 -13.86
CA ARG A 110 4.03 -12.18 -14.93
C ARG A 110 3.52 -10.74 -15.15
N VAL A 111 2.21 -10.54 -15.09
CA VAL A 111 1.59 -9.22 -15.32
C VAL A 111 1.94 -8.26 -14.19
N GLU A 112 1.79 -8.71 -12.95
CA GLU A 112 2.04 -7.91 -11.76
C GLU A 112 3.54 -7.65 -11.57
N GLY A 113 4.40 -8.62 -11.89
CA GLY A 113 5.86 -8.44 -11.88
C GLY A 113 6.32 -7.40 -12.89
N ARG A 114 5.77 -7.44 -14.12
CA ARG A 114 6.05 -6.43 -15.14
C ARG A 114 5.61 -5.04 -14.68
N TYR A 115 4.39 -4.90 -14.13
CA TYR A 115 3.91 -3.63 -13.61
C TYR A 115 4.83 -3.05 -12.52
N LEU A 116 5.32 -3.88 -11.59
CA LEU A 116 6.22 -3.44 -10.52
C LEU A 116 7.57 -2.98 -11.07
N LEU A 117 8.13 -3.67 -12.06
CA LEU A 117 9.37 -3.27 -12.73
C LEU A 117 9.19 -1.98 -13.52
N GLU A 118 8.11 -1.86 -14.31
CA GLU A 118 7.77 -0.62 -15.02
C GLU A 118 7.59 0.55 -14.05
N ARG A 119 7.01 0.32 -12.87
CA ARG A 119 6.90 1.35 -11.83
C ARG A 119 8.26 1.77 -11.30
N ALA A 120 9.15 0.81 -11.03
CA ALA A 120 10.52 1.08 -10.59
C ALA A 120 11.31 1.88 -11.63
N ASP A 121 11.19 1.52 -12.91
CA ASP A 121 11.93 2.18 -13.98
C ASP A 121 11.49 3.62 -14.23
N ARG A 122 10.24 3.98 -13.90
CA ARG A 122 9.74 5.38 -13.93
C ARG A 122 10.28 6.27 -12.80
N LEU A 123 10.94 5.70 -11.80
CA LEU A 123 11.44 6.41 -10.62
C LEU A 123 12.94 6.71 -10.67
N ARG A 124 13.61 6.22 -11.72
CA ARG A 124 14.98 6.59 -12.10
C ARG A 124 15.01 7.96 -12.75
#